data_AF-A0A2R8A2F8-F1
#
_entry.id   AF-A0A2R8A2F8-F1
#
_cell.length_a   1.000
_cell.length_b   1.000
_cell.length_c   1.000
_cell.angle_alpha   90.00
_cell.angle_beta   90.00
_cell.angle_gamma   90.00
#
_symmetry.space_group_name_H-M   'P 1'
#
loop_
_entity.id
_entity.type
_entity.pdbx_description
1 polymer ?
#
loop_
_entity_poly.entity_id
_entity_poly.type
_entity_poly.pdbx_seq_one_letter_code
_entity_poly.pdbx_strand_id
1 'polypeptide(L)' 'MKEAIQKLKENDIVVFCAKTVFYLAILLILVYLYDYTNTDSGNFIYNEF' A
#
# COMPACT_ATOMS: atom_id res chain seq x y z
N MET A 1 -24.05 8.76 14.38
CA MET A 1 -22.92 8.37 13.50
C MET A 1 -22.02 9.54 13.13
N LYS A 2 -22.55 10.68 12.65
CA LYS A 2 -21.74 11.85 12.27
C LYS A 2 -20.84 12.38 13.41
N GLU A 3 -21.35 12.42 14.64
CA GLU A 3 -20.60 12.91 15.80
C GLU A 3 -19.40 12.03 16.18
N ALA A 4 -19.51 10.70 16.04
CA ALA A 4 -18.40 9.79 16.32
C ALA A 4 -17.26 9.96 15.30
N ILE A 5 -17.61 10.15 14.02
CA ILE A 5 -16.65 10.43 12.95
C ILE A 5 -15.98 11.80 13.15
N GLN A 6 -16.75 12.80 13.61
CA GLN A 6 -16.23 14.13 13.93
C GLN A 6 -15.16 14.07 15.04
N LYS A 7 -15.47 13.38 16.15
CA LYS A 7 -14.54 13.23 17.28
C LYS A 7 -13.27 12.45 16.91
N LEU A 8 -13.38 11.44 16.03
CA LEU A 8 -12.21 10.72 15.53
C LEU A 8 -11.34 11.59 14.62
N LYS A 9 -11.95 12.51 13.86
CA LYS A 9 -11.25 13.46 12.98
C LYS A 9 -10.56 14.58 13.76
N GLU A 10 -11.06 14.93 14.94
CA GLU A 10 -10.46 15.91 15.85
C GLU A 10 -9.24 15.37 16.61
N ASN A 11 -9.04 14.04 16.62
CA ASN A 11 -7.88 13.44 17.25
C ASN A 11 -6.72 13.31 16.25
N ASP A 12 -5.74 14.21 16.37
CA ASP A 12 -4.57 14.25 15.50
C ASP A 12 -3.80 12.94 15.44
N ILE A 13 -3.74 12.19 16.54
CA ILE A 13 -3.05 10.88 16.60
C ILE A 13 -3.80 9.85 15.74
N VAL A 14 -5.12 9.84 15.81
CA VAL A 14 -5.96 8.95 15.00
C VAL A 14 -5.82 9.28 13.51
N VAL A 15 -5.83 10.57 13.16
CA VAL A 15 -5.66 11.03 11.78
C VAL A 15 -4.25 10.68 11.27
N PHE A 16 -3.22 10.86 12.09
CA PHE A 16 -1.84 10.49 11.75
C PHE A 16 -1.72 8.97 11.51
N CYS A 17 -2.20 8.14 12.44
CA CYS A 17 -2.18 6.69 12.30
C CYS A 17 -2.95 6.22 11.06
N ALA A 18 -4.13 6.80 10.81
CA ALA A 18 -4.93 6.46 9.63
C ALA A 18 -4.20 6.80 8.32
N LYS A 19 -3.54 7.96 8.24
CA LYS A 19 -2.68 8.33 7.09
C LYS A 19 -1.52 7.36 6.92
N THR A 20 -0.83 7.02 8.00
CA THR A 20 0.30 6.07 7.96
C THR A 20 -0.12 4.70 7.45
N VAL A 21 -1.21 4.14 7.98
CA VAL A 21 -1.75 2.85 7.53
C VAL A 21 -2.19 2.91 6.07
N PHE A 22 -2.81 4.02 5.64
CA PHE A 22 -3.22 4.22 4.26
C PHE A 22 -2.04 4.23 3.28
N TYR A 23 -0.99 5.01 3.57
CA TYR A 23 0.20 5.04 2.71
C TYR A 23 0.96 3.72 2.73
N LEU A 24 1.02 3.03 3.87
CA LEU A 24 1.61 1.70 3.97
C LEU A 24 0.84 0.68 3.11
N ALA A 25 -0.49 0.70 3.14
CA ALA A 25 -1.31 -0.18 2.32
C ALA A 25 -1.08 0.07 0.82
N ILE A 26 -0.99 1.33 0.38
CA ILE A 26 -0.64 1.67 -1.00
C ILE A 26 0.73 1.10 -1.36
N LEU A 27 1.74 1.26 -0.50
CA LEU A 27 3.09 0.75 -0.75
C LEU A 27 3.08 -0.79 -0.89
N LEU A 28 2.37 -1.50 -0.02
CA LEU A 28 2.23 -2.96 -0.10
C LEU A 28 1.53 -3.40 -1.38
N ILE A 29 0.47 -2.70 -1.80
CA ILE A 29 -0.21 -2.96 -3.08
C ILE A 29 0.74 -2.75 -4.25
N LEU A 30 1.52 -1.67 -4.24
CA LEU A 30 2.49 -1.39 -5.31
C LEU A 30 3.58 -2.46 -5.37
N VAL A 31 4.10 -2.91 -4.24
CA VAL A 31 5.08 -4.02 -4.19
C VAL A 31 4.46 -5.33 -4.69
N TYR A 32 3.24 -5.63 -4.26
CA TYR A 32 2.51 -6.83 -4.69
C TYR A 32 2.25 -6.81 -6.22
N LEU A 33 1.84 -5.67 -6.76
CA LEU A 33 1.62 -5.50 -8.20
C LEU A 33 2.95 -5.51 -8.98
N TYR A 34 4.02 -4.96 -8.41
CA TYR A 34 5.35 -4.99 -9.03
C TYR A 34 5.82 -6.42 -9.28
N ASP A 35 5.69 -7.30 -8.29
CA ASP A 35 6.03 -8.72 -8.44
C ASP A 35 5.20 -9.36 -9.56
N TYR A 36 3.88 -9.13 -9.56
CA TYR A 36 2.98 -9.64 -10.60
C TYR A 36 3.37 -9.16 -12.00
N THR A 37 3.76 -7.90 -12.16
CA THR A 37 4.19 -7.33 -13.45
C THR A 37 5.56 -7.83 -13.92
N ASN A 38 6.42 -8.32 -13.03
CA ASN A 38 7.73 -8.87 -13.38
C ASN A 38 7.73 -10.40 -13.52
N THR A 39 6.63 -11.09 -13.18
CA THR A 39 6.49 -12.53 -13.41
C THR A 39 6.57 -12.94 -14.89
N ASP A 40 6.35 -12.00 -15.83
CA ASP A 40 6.48 -12.23 -17.29
C ASP A 40 7.78 -11.64 -17.90
N SER A 41 8.53 -10.81 -17.17
CA SER A 41 9.87 -10.34 -17.60
C SER A 41 10.99 -11.32 -17.22
N GLY A 42 10.61 -12.44 -16.60
CA GLY A 42 11.44 -13.60 -16.30
C GLY A 42 11.45 -14.67 -17.41
N ASN A 43 11.15 -14.34 -18.67
CA ASN A 43 11.64 -15.16 -19.79
C ASN A 43 13.15 -14.90 -19.99
N PHE A 44 13.90 -15.20 -18.93
CA PHE A 44 15.23 -15.75 -18.89
C PHE A 44 16.08 -15.51 -20.16
N ILE A 45 16.65 -14.32 -20.32
CA ILE A 45 17.83 -14.11 -21.20
C ILE A 45 19.13 -14.37 -20.41
N TYR A 46 19.11 -15.43 -19.60
CA TYR A 46 20.30 -16.07 -19.05
C TYR A 46 20.33 -17.57 -19.40
N ASN A 47 19.53 -18.05 -20.40
CA ASN A 47 19.45 -19.46 -20.84
C ASN A 47 20.33 -19.74 -22.06
N GLU A 48 21.35 -18.94 -22.30
CA GLU A 48 22.23 -19.13 -23.44
C GLU A 48 23.58 -19.75 -23.02
N PHE A 49 23.51 -20.74 -22.13
CA PHE A 49 24.48 -21.84 -22.06
C PHE A 49 23.91 -23.05 -22.79
#